data_AF-A0A496W3Y3-F1
#
_entry.id   AF-A0A496W3Y3-F1
#
_cell.length_a   1.000
_cell.length_b   1.000
_cell.length_c   1.000
_cell.angle_alpha   90.00
_cell.angle_beta   90.00
_cell.angle_gamma   90.00
#
_symmetry.space_group_name_H-M   'P 1'
#
loop_
_entity.id
_entity.type
_entity.pdbx_description
1 polymer ?
#
loop_
_entity_poly.entity_id
_entity_poly.type
_entity_poly.pdbx_seq_one_letter_code
_entity_poly.pdbx_strand_id
1 'polypeptide(L)'
;MKQKVDGYLLDTNNCIYYSNALKKPAERRSVEEKRVVQIINSIRSNTTLYMSEATLGELIFGAEKSQRKEYNLDRTNWNFQRSHSIACSRSRSLGYLGKNES
;
A
#
# COMPACT_ATOMS: atom_id res chain seq x y z
N MET A 1 -10.50 12.46 -23.05
CA MET A 1 -9.89 11.11 -23.02
C MET A 1 -9.76 10.67 -21.56
N LYS A 2 -10.35 9.53 -21.16
CA LYS A 2 -10.11 8.97 -19.82
C LYS A 2 -8.67 8.46 -19.77
N GLN A 3 -7.81 9.04 -18.93
CA GLN A 3 -6.47 8.52 -18.71
C GLN A 3 -6.58 7.07 -18.23
N LYS A 4 -5.91 6.15 -18.92
CA LYS A 4 -5.78 4.76 -18.50
C LYS A 4 -4.84 4.75 -17.30
N VAL A 5 -5.39 4.61 -16.11
CA VAL A 5 -4.58 4.54 -14.89
C VAL A 5 -4.08 3.10 -14.75
N ASP A 6 -2.79 2.88 -15.01
CA ASP A 6 -2.16 1.59 -14.72
C ASP A 6 -2.08 1.42 -13.20
N GLY A 7 -2.69 0.35 -12.70
CA GLY A 7 -2.84 0.11 -11.27
C GLY A 7 -2.78 -1.37 -10.91
N TYR A 8 -2.22 -1.67 -9.74
CA TYR A 8 -2.29 -3.00 -9.15
C TYR A 8 -3.20 -2.98 -7.92
N LEU A 9 -4.10 -3.93 -7.83
CA LEU A 9 -4.92 -4.15 -6.65
C LEU A 9 -4.20 -5.14 -5.73
N LEU A 10 -3.90 -4.72 -4.52
CA LEU A 10 -3.32 -5.57 -3.49
C LEU A 10 -4.43 -6.38 -2.82
N ASP A 11 -4.22 -7.69 -2.72
CA ASP A 11 -5.02 -8.55 -1.87
C ASP A 11 -4.57 -8.45 -0.39
N THR A 12 -5.35 -9.07 0.49
CA THR A 12 -5.15 -9.03 1.93
C THR A 12 -3.80 -9.63 2.34
N ASN A 13 -3.40 -10.74 1.73
CA ASN A 13 -2.13 -11.40 2.06
C ASN A 13 -0.93 -10.53 1.70
N ASN A 14 -0.92 -9.93 0.52
CA ASN A 14 0.12 -9.01 0.09
C ASN A 14 0.20 -7.78 1.01
N CYS A 15 -0.95 -7.24 1.44
CA CYS A 15 -1.00 -6.17 2.44
C CYS A 15 -0.36 -6.60 3.77
N ILE A 16 -0.68 -7.80 4.27
CA ILE A 16 -0.13 -8.33 5.52
C ILE A 16 1.38 -8.52 5.42
N TYR A 17 1.85 -9.24 4.39
CA TYR A 17 3.28 -9.52 4.21
C TYR A 17 4.07 -8.23 4.01
N TYR A 18 3.59 -7.31 3.18
CA TYR A 18 4.26 -6.02 2.97
C TYR A 18 4.34 -5.23 4.27
N SER A 19 3.23 -5.10 4.99
CA SER A 19 3.20 -4.38 6.26
C SER A 19 4.13 -5.01 7.31
N ASN A 20 4.19 -6.35 7.40
CA ASN A 20 5.07 -7.04 8.34
C ASN A 20 6.55 -6.83 7.98
N ALA A 21 6.87 -6.83 6.70
CA ALA A 21 8.23 -6.65 6.20
C ALA A 21 8.81 -5.26 6.53
N LEU A 22 7.99 -4.20 6.50
CA LEU A 22 8.41 -2.81 6.74
C LEU A 22 8.92 -2.56 8.17
N LYS A 23 8.44 -3.32 9.16
CA LYS A 23 8.89 -3.22 10.55
C LYS A 23 10.04 -4.17 10.88
N LYS A 24 10.61 -4.86 9.88
CA LYS A 24 11.70 -5.84 10.04
C LYS A 24 12.94 -5.47 9.23
N PRO A 25 14.14 -5.70 9.80
CA PRO A 25 15.38 -5.76 9.02
C PRO A 25 15.29 -6.78 7.88
N ALA A 26 15.98 -6.55 6.77
CA ALA A 26 15.86 -7.35 5.55
C ALA A 26 16.17 -8.84 5.76
N GLU A 27 17.14 -9.12 6.61
CA GLU A 27 17.60 -10.45 7.03
C GLU A 27 16.57 -11.20 7.88
N ARG A 28 15.71 -10.49 8.63
CA ARG A 28 14.67 -11.06 9.50
C ARG A 28 13.32 -11.23 8.80
N ARG A 29 13.24 -10.90 7.52
CA ARG A 29 12.02 -11.10 6.71
C ARG A 29 11.90 -12.56 6.29
N SER A 30 10.68 -13.09 6.39
CA SER A 30 10.29 -14.38 5.78
C SER A 30 10.46 -14.35 4.25
N VAL A 31 10.39 -15.52 3.62
CA VAL A 31 10.52 -15.67 2.16
C VAL A 31 9.39 -14.91 1.45
N GLU A 32 8.17 -15.01 1.97
CA GLU A 32 6.98 -14.35 1.47
C GLU A 32 7.10 -12.83 1.59
N GLU A 33 7.55 -12.33 2.74
CA GLU A 33 7.80 -10.91 2.97
C GLU A 33 8.85 -10.35 2.00
N LYS A 34 9.95 -11.07 1.77
CA LYS A 34 10.97 -10.68 0.79
C LYS A 34 10.41 -10.62 -0.62
N ARG A 35 9.66 -11.65 -1.02
CA ARG A 35 9.03 -11.74 -2.35
C ARG A 35 8.06 -10.59 -2.59
N VAL A 36 7.18 -10.30 -1.63
CA VAL A 36 6.18 -9.22 -1.74
C VAL A 36 6.86 -7.85 -1.81
N VAL A 37 7.88 -7.60 -0.98
CA VAL A 37 8.65 -6.34 -1.05
C VAL A 37 9.35 -6.20 -2.40
N GLN A 38 9.94 -7.26 -2.94
CA GLN A 38 10.59 -7.22 -4.25
C GLN A 38 9.59 -6.92 -5.38
N ILE A 39 8.42 -7.55 -5.36
CA ILE A 39 7.35 -7.29 -6.33
C ILE A 39 6.89 -5.83 -6.22
N ILE A 40 6.58 -5.36 -5.01
CA ILE A 40 6.10 -3.99 -4.82
C ILE A 40 7.15 -2.97 -5.23
N ASN A 41 8.43 -3.23 -4.97
CA ASN A 41 9.53 -2.34 -5.38
C ASN A 41 9.84 -2.40 -6.88
N SER A 42 9.48 -3.48 -7.58
CA SER A 42 9.67 -3.60 -9.04
C SER A 42 8.56 -2.92 -9.84
N ILE A 43 7.43 -2.59 -9.18
CA ILE A 43 6.34 -1.83 -9.79
C ILE A 43 6.84 -0.43 -10.14
N ARG A 44 6.59 -0.03 -11.40
CA ARG A 44 7.08 1.24 -11.96
C ARG A 44 6.63 2.43 -11.10
N SER A 45 7.47 3.45 -11.07
CA SER A 45 7.25 4.70 -10.34
C SER A 45 6.01 5.50 -10.75
N ASN A 46 5.28 5.12 -11.81
CA ASN A 46 4.03 5.78 -12.23
C ASN A 46 2.79 4.89 -12.02
N THR A 47 2.95 3.66 -11.53
CA THR A 47 1.85 2.74 -11.28
C THR A 47 1.31 2.90 -9.86
N THR A 48 -0.01 3.00 -9.72
CA THR A 48 -0.66 3.18 -8.41
C THR A 48 -0.98 1.82 -7.77
N LEU A 49 -0.74 1.71 -6.47
CA LEU A 49 -1.16 0.56 -5.67
C LEU A 49 -2.51 0.87 -5.03
N TYR A 50 -3.49 0.01 -5.29
CA TYR A 50 -4.83 0.10 -4.74
C TYR A 50 -5.06 -1.00 -3.71
N MET A 51 -6.00 -0.76 -2.81
CA MET A 51 -6.51 -1.74 -1.87
C MET A 51 -8.03 -1.61 -1.87
N SER A 52 -8.75 -2.72 -1.94
CA SER A 52 -10.20 -2.70 -1.90
C SER A 52 -10.71 -2.43 -0.48
N GLU A 53 -11.93 -1.89 -0.35
CA GLU A 53 -12.58 -1.76 0.96
C GLU A 53 -12.82 -3.12 1.63
N ALA A 54 -13.09 -4.17 0.85
CA ALA A 54 -13.20 -5.53 1.36
C ALA A 54 -11.88 -6.00 1.99
N THR A 55 -10.76 -5.78 1.31
CA THR A 55 -9.41 -6.06 1.84
C THR A 55 -9.14 -5.28 3.12
N LEU A 56 -9.52 -3.99 3.16
CA LEU A 56 -9.41 -3.20 4.38
C LEU A 56 -10.26 -3.79 5.52
N GLY A 57 -11.49 -4.21 5.24
CA GLY A 57 -12.38 -4.86 6.19
C GLY A 57 -11.78 -6.15 6.76
N GLU A 58 -11.16 -6.99 5.92
CA GLU A 58 -10.46 -8.20 6.36
C GLU A 58 -9.27 -7.88 7.29
N LEU A 59 -8.48 -6.84 6.96
CA LEU A 59 -7.36 -6.41 7.80
C LEU A 59 -7.82 -5.88 9.16
N ILE A 60 -8.91 -5.10 9.20
CA ILE A 60 -9.50 -4.57 10.44
C ILE A 60 -10.05 -5.73 11.27
N PHE A 61 -10.82 -6.63 10.65
CA PHE A 61 -11.39 -7.79 11.34
C PHE A 61 -10.30 -8.70 11.92
N GLY A 62 -9.24 -8.98 11.15
CA GLY A 62 -8.10 -9.76 11.63
C GLY A 62 -7.36 -9.08 12.79
N ALA A 63 -7.20 -7.76 12.75
CA ALA A 63 -6.61 -7.00 13.85
C ALA A 63 -7.47 -7.08 15.11
N GLU A 64 -8.78 -6.86 14.99
CA GLU A 64 -9.77 -6.93 16.08
C GLU A 64 -9.78 -8.28 16.80
N LYS A 65 -9.56 -9.38 16.06
CA LYS A 65 -9.55 -10.75 16.61
C LYS A 65 -8.18 -11.21 17.12
N SER A 66 -7.13 -10.42 16.95
CA SER A 66 -5.78 -10.80 17.33
C SER A 66 -5.49 -10.54 18.82
N GLN A 67 -4.59 -11.33 19.40
CA GLN A 67 -4.08 -11.09 20.76
C GLN A 67 -3.35 -9.74 20.91
N ARG A 68 -2.88 -9.16 19.79
CA ARG A 68 -2.19 -7.87 19.74
C ARG A 68 -3.05 -6.81 19.03
N LYS A 69 -4.34 -6.74 19.39
CA LYS A 69 -5.35 -5.90 18.75
C LYS A 69 -4.89 -4.47 18.49
N GLU A 70 -4.55 -3.71 19.53
CA GLU A 70 -4.19 -2.29 19.42
C GLU A 70 -3.01 -2.06 18.48
N TYR A 71 -1.97 -2.89 18.63
CA TYR A 71 -0.79 -2.87 17.77
C TYR A 71 -1.13 -3.15 16.30
N ASN A 72 -2.05 -4.09 16.04
CA ASN A 72 -2.43 -4.44 14.67
C ASN A 72 -3.40 -3.41 14.05
N LEU A 73 -4.27 -2.78 14.84
CA LEU A 73 -5.14 -1.70 14.39
C LEU A 73 -4.36 -0.45 13.99
N ASP A 74 -3.39 -0.03 14.82
CA ASP A 74 -2.49 1.08 14.50
C ASP A 74 -1.77 0.83 13.16
N ARG A 75 -1.33 -0.40 12.91
CA ARG A 75 -0.72 -0.80 11.65
C ARG A 75 -1.67 -0.76 10.46
N THR A 76 -2.91 -1.23 10.62
CA THR A 76 -3.91 -1.17 9.55
C THR A 76 -4.23 0.27 9.17
N ASN A 77 -4.35 1.16 10.17
CA ASN A 77 -4.55 2.60 9.94
C ASN A 77 -3.35 3.24 9.24
N TRP A 78 -2.13 2.88 9.62
CA TRP A 78 -0.92 3.36 8.94
C TRP A 78 -0.85 2.90 7.48
N ASN A 79 -1.20 1.64 7.20
CA ASN A 79 -1.28 1.12 5.82
C ASN A 79 -2.31 1.92 5.01
N PHE A 80 -3.50 2.15 5.58
CA PHE A 80 -4.58 2.92 4.94
C PHE A 80 -4.15 4.34 4.57
N GLN A 81 -3.53 5.07 5.51
CA GLN A 81 -3.01 6.41 5.30
C GLN A 81 -1.90 6.45 4.24
N ARG A 82 -1.04 5.43 4.20
CA ARG A 82 0.05 5.35 3.21
C ARG A 82 -0.46 5.00 1.81
N SER A 83 -1.43 4.10 1.67
CA SER A 83 -2.10 3.86 0.38
C SER A 83 -2.83 5.11 -0.13
N HIS A 84 -3.46 5.88 0.76
CA HIS A 84 -4.06 7.17 0.41
C HIS A 84 -3.01 8.24 0.08
N SER A 85 -1.88 8.27 0.78
CA SER A 85 -0.78 9.21 0.53
C SER A 85 -0.02 8.89 -0.75
N ILE A 86 0.22 7.62 -1.08
CA ILE A 86 0.84 7.22 -2.37
C ILE A 86 -0.09 7.58 -3.54
N ALA A 87 -1.41 7.46 -3.36
CA ALA A 87 -2.38 7.95 -4.34
C ALA A 87 -2.40 9.49 -4.44
N CYS A 88 -2.40 10.19 -3.30
CA CYS A 88 -2.62 11.64 -3.22
C CYS A 88 -1.36 12.50 -3.51
N SER A 89 -0.17 12.05 -3.10
CA SER A 89 1.09 12.75 -3.41
C SER A 89 1.42 12.73 -4.91
N ARG A 90 0.90 11.75 -5.66
CA ARG A 90 1.04 11.67 -7.12
C ARG A 90 -0.04 12.44 -7.90
N SER A 91 -1.22 12.65 -7.31
CA SER A 91 -2.20 13.60 -7.87
C SER A 91 -1.70 15.04 -7.81
N ARG A 92 -0.94 15.41 -6.76
CA ARG A 92 -0.32 16.74 -6.65
C ARG A 92 0.85 16.96 -7.61
N SER A 93 1.66 15.94 -7.91
CA SER A 93 2.74 16.07 -8.92
C SER A 93 2.21 16.15 -10.36
N LEU A 94 1.00 15.63 -10.63
CA LEU A 94 0.32 15.80 -11.91
C LEU A 94 -0.51 17.10 -12.00
N GLY A 95 -0.75 17.78 -10.88
CA GLY A 95 -1.42 19.09 -10.83
C GLY A 95 -0.51 20.30 -11.08
N TYR A 96 0.81 20.09 -11.22
CA TYR A 96 1.80 21.16 -11.41
C TYR A 96 2.46 21.16 -12.81
N LEU A 97 1.80 20.57 -13.82
CA LEU A 97 2.21 20.63 -15.23
C LEU A 97 1.08 21.20 -16.11
N GLY A 98 0.50 22.33 -15.70
CA GLY A 98 -0.64 22.91 -16.40
C GLY A 98 -0.82 24.41 -16.26
N LYS A 99 0.24 25.19 -16.02
CA LYS A 99 0.27 26.65 -16.23
C LYS A 99 1.69 27.09 -16.54
N ASN A 100 2.08 26.94 -17.80
CA ASN A 100 3.13 27.72 -18.47
C ASN A 100 3.04 27.39 -19.96
N GLU A 101 1.97 27.84 -20.60
CA GLU A 101 1.98 28.05 -22.05
C GLU A 101 1.52 29.49 -22.29
N SER A 102 2.50 30.26 -22.80
CA SER A 102 2.42 31.56 -23.51
C SER A 102 2.02 32.81 -22.74
#